data_AF-A0A2V1B9V8-F1
#
_entry.id   AF-A0A2V1B9V8-F1
#
_cell.length_a   1.000
_cell.length_b   1.000
_cell.length_c   1.000
_cell.angle_alpha   90.00
_cell.angle_beta   90.00
_cell.angle_gamma   90.00
#
_symmetry.space_group_name_H-M   'P 1'
#
loop_
_entity.id
_entity.type
_entity.pdbx_description
1 polymer ?
#
loop_
_entity_poly.entity_id
_entity_poly.type
_entity_poly.pdbx_seq_one_letter_code
_entity_poly.pdbx_strand_id
1 'polypeptide(L)'
;SKQYIIDLLIEPRKGLTRNLLYYTKGDHAVNFLIIFNRPHKTSVAINEYKSILIVASSFGIATHLLYLKRLIYKYNFRRIQARRIYLI
;
A
#
# COMPACT_ATOMS: atom_id res chain seq x y z
N SER A 1 4.51 -9.65 13.96
CA SER A 1 3.26 -9.07 14.47
C SER A 1 2.14 -9.39 13.49
N LYS A 2 1.01 -9.91 13.98
CA LYS A 2 -0.16 -10.23 13.15
C LYS A 2 -0.85 -8.90 12.79
N GLN A 3 -1.03 -8.63 11.51
CA GLN A 3 -1.61 -7.38 11.02
C GLN A 3 -3.10 -7.60 10.79
N TYR A 4 -3.95 -6.95 11.57
CA TYR A 4 -5.42 -7.12 11.51
C TYR A 4 -6.12 -6.09 10.62
N ILE A 5 -5.38 -5.07 10.17
CA ILE A 5 -5.90 -3.95 9.40
C ILE A 5 -5.14 -3.88 8.07
N ILE A 6 -5.89 -3.82 6.98
CA ILE A 6 -5.38 -3.63 5.62
C ILE A 6 -5.79 -2.23 5.18
N ASP A 7 -4.80 -1.36 5.00
CA ASP A 7 -5.00 -0.02 4.46
C ASP A 7 -5.04 -0.12 2.92
N LEU A 8 -6.14 0.30 2.31
CA LEU A 8 -6.32 0.35 0.86
C LEU A 8 -6.55 1.79 0.42
N LEU A 9 -5.65 2.28 -0.42
CA LEU A 9 -5.92 3.47 -1.20
C LEU A 9 -6.66 3.01 -2.47
N ILE A 10 -7.78 3.65 -2.80
CA ILE A 10 -8.51 3.40 -4.06
C ILE A 10 -8.71 4.72 -4.81
N GLU A 11 -8.29 4.77 -6.06
CA GLU A 11 -8.56 5.92 -6.94
C GLU A 11 -9.99 5.81 -7.51
N PRO A 12 -10.87 6.78 -7.26
CA PRO A 12 -12.18 6.81 -7.89
C PRO A 12 -12.01 7.06 -9.38
N ARG A 13 -12.41 6.07 -10.20
CA ARG A 13 -12.41 6.19 -11.66
C ARG A 13 -13.84 6.18 -12.19
N LYS A 14 -14.27 5.08 -12.79
CA LYS A 14 -15.63 4.86 -13.29
C LYS A 14 -16.21 3.59 -12.68
N GLY A 15 -17.54 3.45 -12.70
CA GLY A 15 -18.23 2.27 -12.19
C GLY A 15 -18.00 2.08 -10.68
N LEU A 16 -17.55 0.87 -10.30
CA LEU A 16 -17.47 0.44 -8.90
C LEU A 16 -16.67 1.38 -7.99
N THR A 17 -15.51 1.88 -8.41
CA THR A 17 -14.67 2.75 -7.56
C THR A 17 -15.26 4.15 -7.37
N ARG A 18 -16.06 4.63 -8.33
CA ARG A 18 -16.81 5.89 -8.20
C ARG A 18 -18.04 5.72 -7.31
N ASN A 19 -18.74 4.60 -7.46
CA ASN A 19 -19.88 4.26 -6.60
C ASN A 19 -19.43 4.10 -5.15
N LEU A 20 -18.28 3.43 -4.92
CA LEU A 20 -17.68 3.31 -3.60
C LEU A 20 -17.45 4.70 -2.98
N LEU A 21 -16.85 5.64 -3.73
CA LEU A 21 -16.67 7.01 -3.25
C LEU A 21 -18.00 7.69 -2.90
N TYR A 22 -19.01 7.54 -3.75
CA TYR A 22 -20.34 8.12 -3.53
C TYR A 22 -20.94 7.64 -2.20
N TYR A 23 -20.96 6.33 -1.97
CA TYR A 23 -21.51 5.77 -0.74
C TYR A 23 -20.69 6.12 0.50
N THR A 24 -19.36 6.26 0.39
CA THR A 24 -18.52 6.70 1.53
C THR A 24 -18.68 8.17 1.89
N LYS A 25 -19.22 9.00 0.98
CA LYS A 25 -19.42 10.44 1.21
C LYS A 25 -20.81 10.77 1.77
N GLY A 26 -21.75 9.84 1.68
CA GLY A 26 -23.06 9.99 2.31
C GLY A 26 -23.00 9.70 3.80
N ASP A 27 -23.85 10.35 4.59
CA ASP A 27 -23.98 10.15 6.05
C ASP A 27 -24.61 8.79 6.42
N HIS A 28 -24.71 7.89 5.44
CA HIS A 28 -25.25 6.56 5.61
C HIS A 28 -24.08 5.61 5.84
N ALA A 29 -23.92 5.14 7.07
CA ALA A 29 -22.99 4.08 7.40
C ALA A 29 -23.45 2.77 6.72
N VAL A 30 -23.01 2.55 5.49
CA VAL A 30 -23.26 1.31 4.75
C VAL A 30 -22.19 0.30 5.15
N ASN A 31 -22.61 -0.83 5.73
CA ASN A 31 -21.72 -1.96 5.95
C ASN A 31 -21.40 -2.61 4.60
N PHE A 32 -20.17 -2.44 4.12
CA PHE A 32 -19.70 -3.11 2.90
C PHE A 32 -19.20 -4.52 3.21
N LEU A 33 -19.70 -5.50 2.45
CA LEU A 33 -19.03 -6.80 2.34
C LEU A 33 -17.84 -6.65 1.39
N ILE A 34 -16.64 -6.91 1.90
CA ILE A 34 -15.42 -6.89 1.08
C ILE A 34 -14.79 -8.29 1.12
N ILE A 35 -14.57 -8.86 -0.06
CA ILE A 35 -13.92 -10.17 -0.21
C ILE A 35 -12.50 -9.93 -0.72
N PHE A 36 -11.51 -10.37 0.06
CA PHE A 36 -10.11 -10.29 -0.31
C PHE A 36 -9.60 -11.64 -0.79
N ASN A 37 -9.01 -11.63 -1.99
CA ASN A 37 -8.18 -12.74 -2.45
C ASN A 37 -6.75 -12.59 -1.92
N ARG A 38 -5.99 -13.69 -1.98
CA ARG A 38 -4.59 -13.73 -1.56
C ARG A 38 -3.76 -12.63 -2.23
N PRO A 39 -2.68 -12.13 -1.59
CA PRO A 39 -1.78 -11.18 -2.23
C PRO A 39 -1.19 -11.79 -3.52
N HIS A 40 -1.41 -11.13 -4.64
CA HIS A 40 -0.99 -11.61 -5.97
C HIS A 40 0.44 -11.24 -6.34
N LYS A 41 1.11 -10.35 -5.58
CA LYS A 41 2.50 -9.93 -5.84
C LYS A 41 3.50 -10.86 -5.17
N THR A 42 4.50 -11.29 -5.94
CA THR A 42 5.72 -11.94 -5.45
C THR A 42 6.59 -10.93 -4.69
N SER A 43 7.08 -11.33 -3.51
CA SER A 43 7.96 -10.46 -2.71
C SER A 43 9.38 -10.45 -3.30
N VAL A 44 9.89 -9.26 -3.63
CA VAL A 44 11.31 -9.09 -3.97
C VAL A 44 12.11 -8.98 -2.68
N ALA A 45 13.18 -9.76 -2.55
CA ALA A 45 14.11 -9.69 -1.43
C ALA A 45 15.00 -8.46 -1.59
N ILE A 46 14.63 -7.36 -0.92
CA ILE A 46 15.34 -6.06 -1.05
C ILE A 46 16.28 -5.80 0.14
N ASN A 47 16.43 -6.80 1.03
CA ASN A 47 17.23 -6.69 2.24
C ASN A 47 18.73 -6.45 1.98
N GLU A 48 19.21 -6.77 0.77
CA GLU A 48 20.62 -6.72 0.37
C GLU A 48 21.04 -5.38 -0.26
N TYR A 49 20.07 -4.53 -0.65
CA TYR A 49 20.37 -3.27 -1.32
C TYR A 49 20.50 -2.11 -0.33
N LYS A 50 21.60 -1.35 -0.44
CA LYS A 50 21.85 -0.15 0.36
C LYS A 50 21.02 1.07 -0.08
N SER A 51 20.69 1.14 -1.36
CA SER A 51 19.92 2.24 -1.96
C SER A 51 18.75 1.68 -2.76
N ILE A 52 17.58 2.29 -2.62
CA ILE A 52 16.35 1.87 -3.29
C ILE A 52 15.80 3.07 -4.07
N LEU A 53 15.54 2.90 -5.36
CA LEU A 53 14.84 3.87 -6.20
C LEU A 53 13.42 3.36 -6.45
N ILE A 54 12.43 4.20 -6.13
CA ILE A 54 11.01 3.95 -6.38
C ILE A 54 10.54 5.01 -7.37
N VAL A 55 10.01 4.57 -8.50
CA VAL A 55 9.40 5.43 -9.51
C VAL A 55 7.92 5.13 -9.54
N ALA A 56 7.09 6.15 -9.36
CA ALA A 56 5.65 6.00 -9.37
C ALA A 56 4.97 7.11 -10.16
N SER A 57 4.05 6.75 -11.05
CA SER A 57 3.18 7.73 -11.71
C SER A 57 1.86 7.83 -10.96
N SER A 58 1.46 9.06 -10.59
CA SER A 58 0.14 9.34 -10.01
C SER A 58 -0.23 8.37 -8.87
N PHE A 59 -1.36 7.68 -9.00
CA PHE A 59 -1.86 6.69 -8.04
C PHE A 59 -1.02 5.41 -7.92
N GLY A 60 -0.07 5.18 -8.84
CA GLY A 60 0.86 4.06 -8.78
C GLY A 60 1.68 4.01 -7.48
N ILE A 61 1.78 5.13 -6.76
CA ILE A 61 2.40 5.23 -5.44
C ILE A 61 1.70 4.37 -4.39
N ALA A 62 0.39 4.12 -4.52
CA ALA A 62 -0.39 3.31 -3.58
C ALA A 62 0.24 1.92 -3.36
N THR A 63 0.77 1.33 -4.45
CA THR A 63 1.42 0.02 -4.39
C THR A 63 2.76 0.04 -3.64
N HIS A 64 3.40 1.21 -3.58
CA HIS A 64 4.68 1.41 -2.92
C HIS A 64 4.54 1.90 -1.48
N LEU A 65 3.41 2.52 -1.09
CA LEU A 65 3.18 3.00 0.29
C LEU A 65 3.26 1.87 1.32
N LEU A 66 2.60 0.74 1.07
CA LEU A 66 2.67 -0.41 1.97
C LEU A 66 4.10 -0.96 2.07
N TYR A 67 4.83 -0.92 0.96
CA TYR A 67 6.22 -1.33 0.88
C TYR A 67 7.15 -0.39 1.66
N LEU A 68 6.97 0.93 1.52
CA LEU A 68 7.68 1.95 2.29
C LEU A 68 7.43 1.82 3.79
N LYS A 69 6.16 1.62 4.21
CA LYS A 69 5.80 1.37 5.61
C LYS A 69 6.54 0.15 6.16
N ARG A 70 6.63 -0.94 5.38
CA ARG A 70 7.41 -2.13 5.73
C ARG A 70 8.92 -1.86 5.78
N LEU A 71 9.47 -1.06 4.88
CA LEU A 71 10.89 -0.69 4.88
C LEU A 71 11.25 0.13 6.12
N ILE A 72 10.48 1.17 6.43
CA ILE A 72 10.68 2.00 7.63
C ILE A 72 10.59 1.15 8.89
N TYR A 73 9.59 0.28 8.98
CA TYR A 73 9.48 -0.67 10.09
C TYR A 73 10.75 -1.54 10.18
N LYS A 74 11.14 -2.22 9.10
CA LYS A 74 12.34 -3.07 9.10
C LYS A 74 13.61 -2.28 9.43
N TYR A 75 13.74 -1.04 8.98
CA TYR A 75 14.86 -0.15 9.29
C TYR A 75 14.92 0.15 10.79
N ASN A 76 13.79 0.56 11.39
CA ASN A 76 13.71 0.87 12.83
C ASN A 76 14.05 -0.35 13.71
N PHE A 77 13.67 -1.56 13.27
CA PHE A 77 14.00 -2.81 13.96
C PHE A 77 15.39 -3.38 13.58
N ARG A 78 16.23 -2.62 12.85
CA ARG A 78 17.57 -3.02 12.38
C ARG A 78 17.60 -4.34 11.59
N ARG A 79 16.53 -4.62 10.83
CA ARG A 79 16.35 -5.85 10.04
C ARG A 79 16.69 -5.73 8.55
N ILE A 80 17.18 -4.56 8.10
CA ILE A 80 17.60 -4.32 6.71
C ILE A 80 18.85 -3.43 6.64
N GLN A 81 19.60 -3.57 5.54
CA GLN A 81 20.78 -2.75 5.26
C GLN A 81 20.48 -1.49 4.41
N ALA A 82 19.25 -1.32 3.94
CA ALA A 82 18.86 -0.15 3.16
C ALA A 82 19.07 1.14 3.97
N ARG A 83 19.87 2.06 3.42
CA ARG A 83 20.25 3.34 4.06
C ARG A 83 19.57 4.54 3.40
N ARG A 84 19.16 4.41 2.14
CA ARG A 84 18.63 5.52 1.33
C ARG A 84 17.48 5.06 0.45
N ILE A 85 16.42 5.86 0.41
CA ILE A 85 15.26 5.67 -0.46
C ILE A 85 15.09 6.94 -1.28
N TYR A 86 15.04 6.80 -2.60
CA TYR A 86 14.71 7.86 -3.53
C TYR A 86 13.33 7.56 -4.11
N LEU A 87 12.41 8.50 -3.96
CA LEU A 87 11.06 8.42 -4.50
C LEU A 87 10.91 9.53 -5.55
N ILE A 88 10.56 9.14 -6.77
CA ILE A 88 10.35 10.02 -7.91
C ILE A 88 8.94 9.82 -8.46
#